data_AF-A0A7S0DAQ7-F1
#
_entry.id   AF-A0A7S0DAQ7-F1
#
_cell.length_a   1.000
_cell.length_b   1.000
_cell.length_c   1.000
_cell.angle_alpha   90.00
_cell.angle_beta   90.00
_cell.angle_gamma   90.00
#
_symmetry.space_group_name_H-M   'P 1'
#
loop_
_entity.id
_entity.type
_entity.pdbx_description
1 polymer ?
#
loop_
_entity_poly.entity_id
_entity_poly.type
_entity_poly.pdbx_seq_one_letter_code
_entity_poly.pdbx_strand_id
1 'polypeptide(L)'
;QALLNKDSRESLGLSLKNTVVIIDEAHNLIETINDVHSVSISLRQFRQAHGQISNYYNRYKEKFRFSNEKMIKRMLLVIASLINYLQKKDERVMSKGSFGSIVTLNHLLVQSNIQDINMFHLCDFIKSSGIVKKLNGFLDYIQTEQKENASNSTEPSKHTEKGQKAQNSPL
;
A
#
# COMPACT_ATOMS: atom_id res chain seq x y z
N GLN A 1 19.03 8.19 -15.02
CA GLN A 1 18.38 7.66 -13.79
C GLN A 1 19.12 6.47 -13.17
N ALA A 2 19.43 5.40 -13.92
CA ALA A 2 20.08 4.18 -13.37
C ALA A 2 21.43 4.43 -12.66
N LEU A 3 22.19 5.44 -13.09
CA LEU A 3 23.44 5.85 -12.43
C LEU A 3 23.21 6.45 -11.04
N LEU A 4 22.06 7.09 -10.76
CA LEU A 4 21.84 7.85 -9.52
C LEU A 4 21.24 6.98 -8.42
N ASN A 5 20.41 6.00 -8.78
CA ASN A 5 19.88 5.01 -7.85
C ASN A 5 20.93 3.95 -7.50
N LYS A 6 21.21 3.77 -6.21
CA LYS A 6 22.18 2.78 -5.71
C LYS A 6 21.84 1.35 -6.13
N ASP A 7 20.57 0.94 -5.99
CA ASP A 7 20.14 -0.44 -6.29
C ASP A 7 20.26 -0.74 -7.78
N SER A 8 20.00 0.26 -8.64
CA SER A 8 20.18 0.17 -10.08
C SER A 8 21.65 0.06 -10.46
N ARG A 9 22.55 0.83 -9.83
CA ARG A 9 24.00 0.72 -10.05
C ARG A 9 24.52 -0.67 -9.68
N GLU A 10 24.11 -1.20 -8.53
CA GLU A 10 24.53 -2.52 -8.06
C GLU A 10 24.05 -3.64 -9.01
N SER A 11 22.81 -3.54 -9.50
CA SER A 11 22.25 -4.50 -10.47
C SER A 11 22.99 -4.49 -11.82
N LEU A 12 23.57 -3.35 -12.20
CA LEU A 12 24.37 -3.18 -13.42
C LEU A 12 25.86 -3.49 -13.20
N GLY A 13 26.28 -3.82 -11.97
CA GLY A 13 27.69 -4.03 -11.64
C GLY A 13 28.54 -2.76 -11.71
N LEU A 14 27.91 -1.58 -11.61
CA LEU A 14 28.59 -0.29 -11.74
C LEU A 14 29.14 0.19 -10.39
N SER A 15 30.47 0.23 -10.26
CA SER A 15 31.17 0.89 -9.15
C SER A 15 31.68 2.25 -9.59
N LEU A 16 31.39 3.30 -8.80
CA LEU A 16 31.89 4.65 -9.06
C LEU A 16 33.18 4.98 -8.30
N LYS A 17 33.75 4.00 -7.57
CA LYS A 17 34.97 4.20 -6.81
C LYS A 17 36.13 4.46 -7.78
N ASN A 18 36.90 5.52 -7.53
CA ASN A 18 38.05 5.92 -8.36
C ASN A 18 37.72 6.08 -9.86
N THR A 19 36.48 6.50 -10.18
CA THR A 19 36.02 6.66 -11.56
C THR A 19 35.74 8.13 -11.85
N VAL A 20 36.13 8.61 -13.03
CA VAL A 20 35.69 9.90 -13.55
C VAL A 20 34.39 9.70 -14.32
N VAL A 21 33.34 10.38 -13.89
CA VAL A 21 32.01 10.33 -14.52
C VAL A 21 31.77 11.66 -15.20
N ILE A 22 31.58 11.64 -16.52
CA ILE A 22 31.19 12.80 -17.30
C ILE A 22 29.70 12.68 -17.58
N ILE A 23 28.92 13.63 -17.08
CA ILE A 23 27.48 13.70 -17.32
C ILE A 23 27.26 14.76 -18.39
N ASP A 24 26.98 14.30 -19.60
CA ASP A 24 26.50 15.18 -20.65
C ASP A 24 25.04 15.58 -20.35
N GLU A 25 24.64 16.78 -20.74
CA GLU A 25 23.27 17.30 -20.56
C GLU A 25 22.75 17.30 -19.10
N ALA A 26 23.61 17.72 -18.16
CA ALA A 26 23.30 17.74 -16.72
C ALA A 26 22.24 18.78 -16.29
N HIS A 27 21.54 19.44 -17.21
CA HIS A 27 20.55 20.46 -16.89
C HIS A 27 19.35 19.90 -16.10
N ASN A 28 19.01 18.62 -16.27
CA ASN A 28 17.95 17.92 -15.51
C ASN A 28 18.50 17.06 -14.35
N LEU A 29 19.79 17.17 -14.04
CA LEU A 29 20.43 16.30 -13.03
C LEU A 29 19.81 16.50 -11.65
N ILE A 30 19.56 17.76 -11.26
CA ILE A 30 18.98 18.07 -9.94
C ILE A 30 17.54 17.56 -9.80
N GLU A 31 16.72 17.71 -10.83
CA GLU A 31 15.35 17.18 -10.87
C GLU A 31 15.39 15.65 -10.77
N THR A 32 16.27 15.02 -11.54
CA THR A 32 16.44 13.56 -11.50
C THR A 32 16.88 13.07 -10.11
N ILE A 33 17.77 13.80 -9.43
CA ILE A 33 18.19 13.47 -8.04
C ILE A 33 17.00 13.60 -7.10
N ASN A 34 16.23 14.70 -7.20
CA ASN A 34 15.06 14.93 -6.37
C ASN A 34 14.00 13.83 -6.58
N ASP A 35 13.74 13.41 -7.81
CA ASP A 35 12.80 12.34 -8.13
C ASP A 35 13.24 10.98 -7.59
N VAL A 36 14.54 10.67 -7.65
CA VAL A 36 15.09 9.41 -7.12
C VAL A 36 15.02 9.37 -5.59
N HIS A 37 15.08 10.52 -4.92
CA HIS A 37 15.12 10.62 -3.45
C HIS A 37 13.82 11.08 -2.80
N SER A 38 12.77 11.32 -3.57
CA SER A 38 11.46 11.72 -3.07
C SER A 38 10.37 10.75 -3.51
N VAL A 39 9.29 10.70 -2.73
CA VAL A 39 8.11 9.91 -3.07
C VAL A 39 6.86 10.67 -2.67
N SER A 40 5.86 10.66 -3.55
CA SER A 40 4.53 11.20 -3.25
C SER A 40 3.56 10.06 -2.99
N ILE A 41 2.89 10.10 -1.84
CA ILE A 41 1.93 9.08 -1.41
C ILE A 41 0.66 9.79 -0.93
N SER A 42 -0.47 9.41 -1.51
CA SER A 42 -1.79 9.91 -1.14
C SER A 42 -2.37 9.20 0.08
N LEU A 43 -3.27 9.87 0.80
CA LEU A 43 -4.05 9.25 1.89
C LEU A 43 -4.83 8.01 1.43
N ARG A 44 -5.33 8.01 0.18
CA ARG A 44 -6.01 6.87 -0.43
C ARG A 44 -5.09 5.65 -0.53
N GLN A 45 -3.84 5.84 -0.96
CA GLN A 45 -2.86 4.76 -1.05
C GLN A 45 -2.52 4.20 0.34
N PHE A 46 -2.38 5.05 1.36
CA PHE A 46 -2.20 4.56 2.74
C PHE A 46 -3.38 3.72 3.22
N ARG A 47 -4.62 4.17 3.02
CA ARG A 47 -5.83 3.41 3.39
C ARG A 47 -5.91 2.07 2.66
N GLN A 48 -5.62 2.07 1.36
CA GLN A 48 -5.58 0.85 0.56
C GLN A 48 -4.53 -0.12 1.10
N ALA A 49 -3.30 0.34 1.32
CA ALA A 49 -2.23 -0.49 1.88
C ALA A 49 -2.62 -1.07 3.24
N HIS A 50 -3.17 -0.24 4.14
CA HIS A 50 -3.64 -0.70 5.44
C HIS A 50 -4.69 -1.82 5.32
N GLY A 51 -5.69 -1.64 4.45
CA GLY A 51 -6.74 -2.63 4.22
C GLY A 51 -6.20 -3.93 3.64
N GLN A 52 -5.33 -3.85 2.64
CA GLN A 52 -4.71 -5.01 2.01
C GLN A 52 -3.89 -5.83 3.02
N ILE A 53 -3.04 -5.16 3.82
CA ILE A 53 -2.23 -5.82 4.84
C ILE A 53 -3.11 -6.38 5.97
N SER A 54 -4.16 -5.67 6.37
CA SER A 54 -5.10 -6.14 7.41
C SER A 54 -5.83 -7.41 6.97
N ASN A 55 -6.30 -7.45 5.73
CA ASN A 55 -6.98 -8.63 5.17
C ASN A 55 -6.03 -9.83 5.09
N TYR A 56 -4.80 -9.59 4.62
CA TYR A 56 -3.76 -10.62 4.59
C TYR A 56 -3.44 -11.13 6.00
N TYR A 57 -3.27 -10.22 6.95
CA TYR A 57 -3.03 -10.55 8.35
C TYR A 57 -4.15 -11.42 8.91
N ASN A 58 -5.42 -11.01 8.73
CA ASN A 58 -6.57 -11.73 9.26
C ASN A 58 -6.73 -13.13 8.67
N ARG A 59 -6.41 -13.32 7.37
CA ARG A 59 -6.46 -14.61 6.69
C ARG A 59 -5.38 -15.59 7.19
N TYR A 60 -4.19 -15.09 7.52
CA TYR A 60 -3.02 -15.93 7.80
C TYR A 60 -2.48 -15.83 9.23
N LYS A 61 -3.16 -15.10 10.13
CA LYS A 61 -2.71 -14.83 11.52
C LYS A 61 -2.26 -16.10 12.26
N GLU A 62 -2.98 -17.19 12.11
CA GLU A 62 -2.72 -18.47 12.79
C GLU A 62 -1.48 -19.20 12.25
N LYS A 63 -1.03 -18.86 11.04
CA LYS A 63 0.13 -19.48 10.38
C LYS A 63 1.42 -18.69 10.61
N PHE A 64 1.35 -17.51 11.24
CA PHE A 64 2.56 -16.71 11.47
C PHE A 64 3.36 -17.24 12.66
N ARG A 65 4.69 -17.19 12.50
CA ARG A 65 5.59 -17.18 13.64
C ARG A 65 5.38 -15.87 14.40
N PHE A 66 5.45 -15.92 15.73
CA PHE A 66 5.29 -14.75 16.61
C PHE A 66 6.13 -13.53 16.18
N SER A 67 7.37 -13.75 15.74
CA SER A 67 8.25 -12.67 15.26
C SER A 67 7.67 -11.95 14.02
N ASN A 68 7.14 -12.71 13.05
CA ASN A 68 6.56 -12.16 11.83
C ASN A 68 5.24 -11.43 12.13
N GLU A 69 4.40 -12.03 12.98
CA GLU A 69 3.16 -11.41 13.45
C GLU A 69 3.44 -10.04 14.10
N LYS A 70 4.43 -9.96 14.98
CA LYS A 70 4.81 -8.72 15.65
C LYS A 70 5.24 -7.64 14.64
N MET A 71 6.00 -8.00 13.61
CA MET A 71 6.44 -7.04 12.59
C MET A 71 5.29 -6.58 11.68
N ILE A 72 4.38 -7.47 11.30
CA ILE A 72 3.18 -7.11 10.52
C ILE A 72 2.27 -6.18 11.33
N LYS A 73 2.05 -6.45 12.63
CA LYS A 73 1.30 -5.55 13.51
C LYS A 73 1.95 -4.18 13.64
N ARG A 74 3.28 -4.11 13.74
CA ARG A 74 4.02 -2.85 13.74
C ARG A 74 3.84 -2.08 12.44
N MET A 75 3.88 -2.77 11.29
CA MET A 75 3.62 -2.17 9.98
C MET A 75 2.21 -1.56 9.90
N LEU A 76 1.20 -2.30 10.35
CA LEU A 76 -0.18 -1.81 10.43
C LEU A 76 -0.30 -0.58 11.33
N LEU A 77 0.33 -0.61 12.51
CA LEU A 77 0.35 0.51 13.44
C LEU A 77 0.97 1.77 12.82
N VAL A 78 2.12 1.63 12.15
CA VAL A 78 2.77 2.76 11.46
C VAL A 78 1.86 3.36 10.41
N ILE A 79 1.25 2.53 9.56
CA ILE A 79 0.36 3.00 8.50
C ILE A 79 -0.87 3.69 9.11
N ALA A 80 -1.48 3.11 10.14
CA ALA A 80 -2.63 3.70 10.83
C ALA A 80 -2.28 5.05 11.47
N SER A 81 -1.14 5.15 12.13
CA SER A 81 -0.64 6.40 12.71
C SER A 81 -0.43 7.49 11.65
N LEU A 82 0.12 7.15 10.48
CA LEU A 82 0.30 8.08 9.37
C LEU A 82 -1.04 8.52 8.76
N ILE A 83 -2.00 7.60 8.61
CA ILE A 83 -3.37 7.92 8.17
C ILE A 83 -4.00 8.95 9.13
N ASN A 84 -3.96 8.67 10.43
CA ASN A 84 -4.53 9.55 11.46
C ASN A 84 -3.84 10.92 11.48
N TYR A 85 -2.52 10.95 11.31
CA TYR A 85 -1.75 12.18 11.22
C TYR A 85 -2.18 13.05 10.04
N LEU A 86 -2.30 12.45 8.85
CA LEU A 86 -2.70 13.15 7.64
C LEU A 86 -4.14 13.65 7.71
N GLN A 87 -5.08 12.87 8.26
CA GLN A 87 -6.47 13.30 8.43
C GLN A 87 -6.60 14.52 9.34
N LYS A 88 -5.95 14.50 10.51
CA LYS A 88 -5.94 15.63 11.44
C LYS A 88 -5.34 16.88 10.80
N LYS A 89 -4.36 16.70 9.91
CA LYS A 89 -3.71 17.82 9.20
C LYS A 89 -4.62 18.38 8.11
N ASP A 90 -5.33 17.52 7.38
CA ASP A 90 -6.29 17.90 6.35
C ASP A 90 -7.43 18.78 6.92
N GLU A 91 -8.01 18.38 8.05
CA GLU A 91 -9.02 19.16 8.77
C GLU A 91 -8.51 20.56 9.18
N ARG A 92 -7.24 20.64 9.61
CA ARG A 92 -6.59 21.92 9.99
C ARG A 92 -6.29 22.80 8.79
N VAL A 93 -5.95 22.21 7.65
CA VAL A 93 -5.68 22.93 6.40
C VAL A 93 -6.99 23.52 5.86
N MET A 94 -8.06 22.73 5.82
CA MET A 94 -9.39 23.15 5.36
C MET A 94 -9.95 24.30 6.21
N SER A 95 -9.70 24.29 7.53
CA SER A 95 -10.16 25.34 8.44
C SER A 95 -9.31 26.62 8.41
N LYS A 96 -8.04 26.55 7.99
CA LYS A 96 -7.11 27.70 8.02
C LYS A 96 -6.67 28.22 6.66
N GLY A 97 -7.14 27.62 5.56
CA GLY A 97 -6.78 28.03 4.18
C GLY A 97 -5.29 27.92 3.86
N SER A 98 -4.55 27.06 4.58
CA SER A 98 -3.08 26.96 4.47
C SER A 98 -2.67 25.94 3.39
N PHE A 99 -1.90 26.38 2.40
CA PHE A 99 -1.41 25.51 1.32
C PHE A 99 -0.17 24.71 1.76
N GLY A 100 -0.40 23.51 2.29
CA GLY A 100 0.65 22.56 2.62
C GLY A 100 1.52 22.96 3.82
N SER A 101 2.27 22.00 4.36
CA SER A 101 3.30 22.34 5.36
C SER A 101 4.47 21.37 5.29
N ILE A 102 5.67 21.94 5.41
CA ILE A 102 6.93 21.21 5.50
C ILE A 102 7.10 20.76 6.96
N VAL A 103 7.47 19.50 7.14
CA VAL A 103 7.61 18.88 8.45
C VAL A 103 8.92 18.11 8.49
N THR A 104 9.72 18.31 9.56
CA THR A 104 10.94 17.54 9.77
C THR A 104 10.61 16.12 10.22
N LEU A 105 11.52 15.17 9.99
CA LEU A 105 11.31 13.78 10.37
C LEU A 105 10.97 13.61 11.86
N ASN A 106 11.74 14.26 12.75
CA ASN A 106 11.51 14.15 14.19
C ASN A 106 10.12 14.66 14.58
N HIS A 107 9.67 15.78 13.99
CA HIS A 107 8.35 16.32 14.26
C HIS A 107 7.25 15.37 13.76
N LEU A 108 7.42 14.77 12.58
CA LEU A 108 6.50 13.76 12.05
C LEU A 108 6.40 12.57 13.00
N LEU A 109 7.53 12.00 13.46
CA LEU A 109 7.55 10.82 14.33
C LEU A 109 6.85 11.06 15.68
N VAL A 110 7.09 12.22 16.29
CA VAL A 110 6.46 12.62 17.56
C VAL A 110 4.95 12.83 17.36
N GLN A 111 4.55 13.61 16.34
CA GLN A 111 3.14 13.93 16.12
C GLN A 111 2.29 12.73 15.67
N SER A 112 2.91 11.76 14.99
CA SER A 112 2.25 10.51 14.60
C SER A 112 2.35 9.42 15.68
N ASN A 113 3.03 9.67 16.80
CA ASN A 113 3.19 8.74 17.91
C ASN A 113 3.84 7.40 17.51
N ILE A 114 4.86 7.45 16.64
CA ILE A 114 5.60 6.27 16.14
C ILE A 114 7.11 6.34 16.42
N GLN A 115 7.54 7.30 17.26
CA GLN A 115 8.95 7.51 17.60
C GLN A 115 9.63 6.28 18.25
N ASP A 116 8.86 5.45 18.95
CA ASP A 116 9.38 4.25 19.64
C ASP A 116 9.52 3.04 18.70
N ILE A 117 9.10 3.17 17.45
CA ILE A 117 9.19 2.10 16.45
C ILE A 117 10.51 2.22 15.70
N ASN A 118 11.34 1.19 15.77
CA ASN A 118 12.56 1.10 14.97
C ASN A 118 12.19 0.88 13.49
N MET A 119 12.22 1.96 12.71
CA MET A 119 11.91 1.94 11.27
C MET A 119 12.94 1.18 10.44
N PHE A 120 14.21 1.15 10.84
CA PHE A 120 15.25 0.40 10.14
C PHE A 120 14.96 -1.09 10.17
N HIS A 121 14.67 -1.62 11.36
CA HIS A 121 14.33 -3.03 11.53
C HIS A 121 13.02 -3.40 10.79
N LEU A 122 12.07 -2.46 10.71
CA LEU A 122 10.84 -2.67 9.94
C LEU A 122 11.13 -2.72 8.43
N CYS A 123 11.96 -1.80 7.92
CA CYS A 123 12.41 -1.81 6.52
C CYS A 123 13.16 -3.10 6.17
N ASP A 124 14.08 -3.55 7.03
CA ASP A 124 14.82 -4.79 6.84
C ASP A 124 13.90 -6.01 6.80
N PHE A 125 12.89 -6.04 7.69
CA PHE A 125 11.86 -7.07 7.65
C PHE A 125 11.07 -7.06 6.35
N ILE A 126 10.62 -5.89 5.87
CA ILE A 126 9.85 -5.79 4.61
C ILE A 126 10.66 -6.32 3.42
N LYS A 127 11.96 -5.99 3.37
CA LYS A 127 12.87 -6.45 2.31
C LYS A 127 13.16 -7.96 2.38
N SER A 128 13.47 -8.48 3.57
CA SER A 128 13.93 -9.86 3.76
C SER A 128 12.80 -10.91 3.82
N SER A 129 11.62 -10.55 4.34
CA SER A 129 10.52 -11.49 4.59
C SER A 129 9.77 -11.93 3.33
N GLY A 130 9.96 -11.22 2.22
CA GLY A 130 9.17 -11.38 0.99
C GLY A 130 7.69 -11.06 1.17
N ILE A 131 7.31 -10.34 2.24
CA ILE A 131 5.92 -10.04 2.57
C ILE A 131 5.19 -9.32 1.45
N VAL A 132 5.88 -8.42 0.74
CA VAL A 132 5.31 -7.67 -0.41
C VAL A 132 4.89 -8.63 -1.53
N LYS A 133 5.73 -9.62 -1.86
CA LYS A 133 5.42 -10.63 -2.88
C LYS A 133 4.23 -11.50 -2.45
N LYS A 134 4.20 -11.93 -1.18
CA LYS A 134 3.11 -12.72 -0.62
C LYS A 134 1.78 -11.95 -0.59
N LEU A 135 1.84 -10.66 -0.25
CA LEU A 135 0.68 -9.77 -0.24
C LEU A 135 0.12 -9.61 -1.65
N ASN A 136 0.97 -9.33 -2.65
CA ASN A 136 0.53 -9.20 -4.04
C ASN A 136 -0.11 -10.49 -4.55
N GLY A 137 0.53 -11.66 -4.33
CA GLY A 137 -0.07 -12.94 -4.72
C GLY A 137 -1.39 -13.25 -4.03
N PHE A 138 -1.58 -12.80 -2.77
CA PHE A 138 -2.85 -12.90 -2.08
C PHE A 138 -3.94 -11.99 -2.69
N LEU A 139 -3.58 -10.79 -3.12
CA LEU A 139 -4.51 -9.87 -3.77
C LEU A 139 -4.97 -10.41 -5.13
N ASP A 140 -4.05 -10.98 -5.91
CA ASP A 140 -4.36 -11.63 -7.20
C ASP A 140 -5.30 -12.83 -7.01
N TYR A 141 -5.05 -13.63 -5.96
CA TYR A 141 -5.91 -14.75 -5.59
C TYR A 141 -7.34 -14.30 -5.22
N ILE A 142 -7.48 -13.29 -4.35
CA ILE A 142 -8.80 -12.76 -3.98
C ILE A 142 -9.53 -12.21 -5.21
N GLN A 143 -8.82 -11.51 -6.09
CA GLN A 143 -9.43 -10.94 -7.29
C GLN A 143 -9.93 -12.03 -8.26
N THR A 144 -9.25 -13.18 -8.29
CA THR A 144 -9.66 -14.34 -9.09
C THR A 144 -10.89 -15.02 -8.47
N GLU A 145 -10.88 -15.28 -7.16
CA GLU A 145 -12.03 -15.87 -6.45
C GLU A 145 -13.29 -15.01 -6.56
N GLN A 146 -13.14 -13.68 -6.53
CA GLN A 146 -14.28 -12.76 -6.67
C GLN A 146 -14.88 -12.78 -8.09
N LYS A 147 -14.06 -12.97 -9.13
CA LYS A 147 -14.53 -13.09 -10.51
C LYS A 147 -15.27 -14.41 -10.73
N GLU A 148 -14.75 -15.52 -10.20
CA GLU A 148 -15.36 -16.84 -10.33
C GLU A 148 -16.73 -16.94 -9.59
N ASN A 149 -16.84 -16.31 -8.42
CA ASN A 149 -18.10 -16.27 -7.67
C ASN A 149 -19.15 -15.34 -8.31
N ALA A 150 -18.73 -14.29 -9.02
CA ALA A 150 -19.63 -13.41 -9.78
C ALA A 150 -20.14 -14.08 -11.07
N SER A 151 -19.34 -14.95 -11.72
CA SER A 151 -19.81 -15.72 -12.88
C SER A 151 -20.79 -16.83 -12.51
N ASN A 152 -20.64 -17.47 -11.34
CA ASN A 152 -21.53 -18.55 -10.90
C ASN A 152 -22.89 -18.07 -10.34
N SER A 153 -23.11 -16.77 -10.19
CA SER A 153 -24.39 -16.19 -9.74
C SER A 153 -25.29 -15.74 -10.90
N THR A 154 -24.91 -16.01 -12.15
CA THR A 154 -25.62 -15.54 -13.34
C THR A 154 -25.91 -16.66 -14.35
N GLU A 155 -26.66 -17.71 -13.96
CA GLU A 155 -27.39 -18.51 -14.95
C GLU A 155 -28.88 -18.67 -14.58
N PRO A 156 -29.79 -18.63 -15.56
CA PRO A 156 -31.20 -18.32 -15.36
C PRO A 156 -32.03 -19.59 -15.16
N SER A 157 -32.85 -19.62 -14.12
CA SER A 157 -33.85 -20.67 -13.92
C SER A 157 -34.92 -20.60 -15.03
N LYS A 158 -34.76 -21.42 -16.07
CA LYS A 158 -35.78 -21.75 -17.07
C LYS A 158 -36.13 -23.24 -16.96
N HIS A 159 -37.25 -23.54 -16.32
CA HIS A 159 -38.22 -24.56 -16.76
C HIS A 159 -39.54 -24.32 -15.99
N THR A 160 -40.65 -23.91 -16.64
CA THR A 160 -41.64 -24.74 -17.41
C THR A 160 -42.50 -25.57 -16.43
N GLU A 161 -43.83 -25.64 -16.41
CA GLU A 161 -44.97 -25.08 -17.15
C GLU A 161 -46.23 -25.76 -16.56
N LYS A 162 -47.41 -25.19 -16.83
CA LYS A 162 -48.76 -25.80 -16.92
C LYS A 162 -49.76 -25.36 -15.86
N GLY A 163 -50.80 -24.70 -16.37
CA GLY A 163 -51.78 -23.96 -15.58
C GLY A 163 -53.08 -24.68 -15.30
N GLN A 164 -54.05 -23.92 -14.80
CA GLN A 164 -55.47 -24.15 -15.00
C GLN A 164 -56.28 -22.89 -14.67
N LYS A 165 -57.47 -22.87 -15.23
CA LYS A 165 -58.39 -21.76 -15.48
C LYS A 165 -58.97 -21.10 -14.22
N ALA A 166 -59.26 -19.81 -14.37
CA ALA A 166 -60.47 -19.06 -13.98
C ALA A 166 -61.30 -19.50 -12.76
N GLN A 167 -61.54 -18.58 -11.81
CA GLN A 167 -62.85 -17.95 -11.55
C GLN A 167 -62.89 -17.13 -10.23
N ASN A 168 -63.52 -15.97 -10.32
CA ASN A 168 -64.31 -15.22 -9.32
C ASN A 168 -63.66 -14.41 -8.18
N SER A 169 -63.80 -13.09 -8.37
CA SER A 169 -64.08 -11.90 -7.54
C SER A 169 -64.59 -12.07 -6.08
N PRO A 170 -64.84 -10.96 -5.33
CA PRO A 170 -63.95 -10.47 -4.27
C PRO A 170 -64.65 -10.38 -2.88
N LEU A 171 -63.87 -10.06 -1.85
CA LEU A 171 -64.26 -9.19 -0.72
C LEU A 171 -62.99 -8.80 0.06
#